data_AF-A0A2D4K3H9-F1
#
_entry.id   AF-A0A2D4K3H9-F1
#
_cell.length_a   1.000
_cell.length_b   1.000
_cell.length_c   1.000
_cell.angle_alpha   90.00
_cell.angle_beta   90.00
_cell.angle_gamma   90.00
#
_symmetry.space_group_name_H-M   'P 1'
#
loop_
_entity.id
_entity.type
_entity.pdbx_description
1 polymer ?
#
loop_
_entity_poly.entity_id
_entity_poly.type
_entity_poly.pdbx_seq_one_letter_code
_entity_poly.pdbx_strand_id
1 'polypeptide(L)'
;VAAKALQDKVNTLENKCEKLESQNKDLEKEKYAIKEDLMQVKEEKESVLSEKEQMENQLKTTLCQKEEFQLQVQIQKKEVDNLQETIKDKAKHLKELKGENYQLNAALFKQQMLNKFQEEQTLALQILKKQKDELEQENKKLWQENEDLRATRPEIHSSSARLPSRSPPNSGLLFENPYSASPEIVQMDPVSLKKCPICQEVFPNDIGQHQYLDHVQNHILDCPYCNKTFDKSDKQVYDDHVFCHRLDQA
;
A
#
# COMPACT_ATOMS: atom_id res chain seq x y z
N VAL A 1 91.34 -80.01 62.04
CA VAL A 1 90.34 -79.91 60.96
C VAL A 1 89.02 -79.33 61.45
N ALA A 2 88.44 -79.81 62.55
CA ALA A 2 87.15 -79.33 63.08
C ALA A 2 87.12 -77.84 63.53
N ALA A 3 88.17 -77.34 64.20
CA ALA A 3 88.22 -75.95 64.68
C ALA A 3 88.24 -74.92 63.53
N LYS A 4 88.92 -75.22 62.41
CA LYS A 4 88.97 -74.34 61.24
C LYS A 4 87.62 -74.27 60.53
N ALA A 5 86.93 -75.41 60.39
CA ALA A 5 85.57 -75.47 59.81
C ALA A 5 84.51 -74.76 60.68
N LEU A 6 84.68 -74.76 62.00
CA LEU A 6 83.83 -73.97 62.91
C LEU A 6 84.10 -72.47 62.78
N GLN A 7 85.38 -72.06 62.69
CA GLN A 7 85.76 -70.66 62.46
C GLN A 7 85.22 -70.12 61.12
N ASP A 8 85.33 -70.89 60.03
CA ASP A 8 84.81 -70.50 58.72
C ASP A 8 83.28 -70.33 58.75
N LYS A 9 82.57 -71.18 59.52
CA LYS A 9 81.12 -71.04 59.74
C LYS A 9 80.77 -69.81 60.57
N VAL A 10 81.53 -69.50 61.62
CA VAL A 10 81.34 -68.28 62.43
C VAL A 10 81.54 -67.03 61.57
N ASN A 11 82.64 -66.96 60.82
CA ASN A 11 82.91 -65.84 59.92
C ASN A 11 81.82 -65.69 58.84
N THR A 12 81.27 -66.81 58.33
CA THR A 12 80.15 -66.79 57.37
C THR A 12 78.86 -66.29 58.00
N LEU A 13 78.60 -66.63 59.27
CA LEU A 13 77.43 -66.16 60.01
C LEU A 13 77.55 -64.67 60.35
N GLU A 14 78.72 -64.20 60.78
CA GLU A 14 79.00 -62.77 61.01
C GLU A 14 78.74 -61.94 59.76
N ASN A 15 79.32 -62.32 58.61
CA ASN A 15 79.09 -61.62 57.34
C ASN A 15 77.60 -61.59 56.94
N LYS A 16 76.84 -62.64 57.26
CA LYS A 16 75.39 -62.68 57.02
C LYS A 16 74.65 -61.75 57.98
N CYS A 17 75.02 -61.73 59.25
CA CYS A 17 74.44 -60.82 60.24
C CYS A 17 74.68 -59.35 59.84
N GLU A 18 75.90 -58.98 59.46
CA GLU A 18 76.22 -57.62 59.00
C GLU A 18 75.40 -57.23 57.76
N LYS A 19 75.26 -58.14 56.79
CA LYS A 19 74.42 -57.92 55.61
C LYS A 19 72.95 -57.70 55.97
N LEU A 20 72.42 -58.52 56.88
CA LEU A 20 71.04 -58.40 57.36
C LEU A 20 70.82 -57.08 58.12
N GLU A 21 71.80 -56.64 58.92
CA GLU A 21 71.74 -55.35 59.59
C GLU A 21 71.73 -54.18 58.62
N SER A 22 72.56 -54.22 57.56
CA SER A 22 72.53 -53.22 56.49
C SER A 22 71.17 -53.18 55.80
N GLN A 23 70.64 -54.35 55.43
CA GLN A 23 69.32 -54.45 54.79
C GLN A 23 68.20 -53.91 55.68
N ASN A 24 68.23 -54.21 56.99
CA ASN A 24 67.24 -53.68 57.93
C ASN A 24 67.32 -52.14 58.05
N LYS A 25 68.53 -51.56 58.03
CA LYS A 25 68.70 -50.11 58.04
C LYS A 25 68.14 -49.46 56.77
N ASP A 26 68.33 -50.07 55.61
CA ASP A 26 67.82 -49.56 54.34
C ASP A 26 66.29 -49.69 54.26
N LEU A 27 65.74 -50.84 54.68
CA LEU A 27 64.29 -51.05 54.79
C LEU A 27 63.63 -50.05 55.74
N GLU A 28 64.27 -49.72 56.87
CA GLU A 28 63.71 -48.75 57.80
C GLU A 28 63.70 -47.33 57.20
N LYS A 29 64.75 -46.94 56.45
CA LYS A 29 64.75 -45.67 55.70
C LYS A 29 63.66 -45.63 54.63
N GLU A 30 63.51 -46.71 53.87
CA GLU A 30 62.46 -46.83 52.85
C GLU A 30 61.06 -46.71 53.47
N LYS A 31 60.83 -47.36 54.62
CA LYS A 31 59.59 -47.26 55.38
C LYS A 31 59.29 -45.83 55.85
N TYR A 32 60.30 -45.07 56.29
CA TYR A 32 60.11 -43.66 56.63
C TYR A 32 59.77 -42.80 55.41
N ALA A 33 60.46 -43.01 54.28
CA ALA A 33 60.17 -42.30 53.03
C ALA A 33 58.76 -42.58 52.52
N ILE A 34 58.35 -43.85 52.46
CA ILE A 34 56.98 -44.25 52.07
C ILE A 34 55.93 -43.62 53.00
N LYS A 35 56.22 -43.48 54.30
CA LYS A 35 55.30 -42.87 55.25
C LYS A 35 55.12 -41.37 55.00
N GLU A 36 56.18 -40.67 54.61
CA GLU A 36 56.16 -39.25 54.24
C GLU A 36 55.36 -39.05 52.94
N ASP A 37 55.67 -39.83 51.90
CA ASP A 37 54.92 -39.81 50.64
C ASP A 37 53.43 -40.10 50.86
N LEU A 38 53.09 -41.07 51.73
CA LEU A 38 51.70 -41.38 52.08
C LEU A 38 51.00 -40.21 52.78
N MET A 39 51.72 -39.42 53.58
CA MET A 39 51.17 -38.23 54.24
C MET A 39 50.89 -37.13 53.21
N GLN A 40 51.86 -36.87 52.33
CA GLN A 40 51.71 -35.90 51.25
C GLN A 40 50.54 -36.25 50.32
N VAL A 41 50.44 -37.52 49.90
CA VAL A 41 49.33 -37.99 49.05
C VAL A 41 47.97 -37.82 49.73
N LYS A 42 47.90 -37.96 51.07
CA LYS A 42 46.65 -37.72 51.82
C LYS A 42 46.26 -36.25 51.85
N GLU A 43 47.24 -35.36 52.02
CA GLU A 43 47.01 -33.90 51.99
C GLU A 43 46.57 -33.44 50.59
N GLU A 44 47.27 -33.89 49.55
CA GLU A 44 46.89 -33.61 48.16
C GLU A 44 45.49 -34.14 47.83
N LYS A 45 45.16 -35.36 48.29
CA LYS A 45 43.81 -35.92 48.14
C LYS A 45 42.74 -35.03 48.79
N GLU A 46 42.98 -34.53 49.99
CA GLU A 46 42.01 -33.67 50.70
C GLU A 46 41.84 -32.31 50.01
N SER A 47 42.92 -31.73 49.50
CA SER A 47 42.89 -30.50 48.68
C SER A 47 42.04 -30.69 47.43
N VAL A 48 42.29 -31.79 46.68
CA VAL A 48 41.53 -32.11 45.45
C VAL A 48 40.06 -32.38 45.75
N LEU A 49 39.72 -33.01 46.88
CA LEU A 49 38.33 -33.20 47.29
C LEU A 49 37.63 -31.86 47.58
N SER A 50 38.32 -30.93 48.23
CA SER A 50 37.80 -29.58 48.51
C SER A 50 37.56 -28.78 47.23
N GLU A 51 38.52 -28.82 46.29
CA GLU A 51 38.37 -28.19 44.98
C GLU A 51 37.22 -28.79 44.18
N LYS A 52 37.08 -30.12 44.21
CA LYS A 52 35.96 -30.82 43.57
C LYS A 52 34.62 -30.34 44.11
N GLU A 53 34.46 -30.25 45.44
CA GLU A 53 33.21 -29.77 46.06
C GLU A 53 32.91 -28.31 45.67
N GLN A 54 33.93 -27.45 45.63
CA GLN A 54 33.78 -26.07 45.17
C GLN A 54 33.29 -26.01 43.72
N MET A 55 33.89 -26.80 42.82
CA MET A 55 33.50 -26.86 41.41
C MET A 55 32.09 -27.43 41.23
N GLU A 56 31.69 -28.43 42.02
CA GLU A 56 30.32 -28.97 42.02
C GLU A 56 29.30 -27.89 42.43
N ASN A 57 29.61 -27.10 43.46
CA ASN A 57 28.76 -25.99 43.89
C ASN A 57 28.65 -24.90 42.82
N GLN A 58 29.76 -24.54 42.15
CA GLN A 58 29.75 -23.58 41.04
C GLN A 58 28.97 -24.08 39.83
N LEU A 59 29.07 -25.38 39.52
CA LEU A 59 28.29 -25.99 38.45
C LEU A 59 26.79 -25.94 38.76
N LYS A 60 26.42 -26.24 40.00
CA LYS A 60 25.03 -26.20 40.47
C LYS A 60 24.44 -24.79 40.38
N THR A 61 25.17 -23.76 40.81
CA THR A 61 24.70 -22.36 40.70
C THR A 61 24.55 -21.92 39.26
N THR A 62 25.52 -22.28 38.40
CA THR A 62 25.47 -21.97 36.96
C THR A 62 24.29 -22.66 36.27
N LEU A 63 23.97 -23.90 36.66
CA LEU A 63 22.82 -24.63 36.14
C LEU A 63 21.50 -23.93 36.52
N CYS A 64 21.35 -23.55 37.79
CA CYS A 64 20.17 -22.80 38.25
C CYS A 64 19.98 -21.48 37.49
N GLN A 65 21.06 -20.72 37.29
CA GLN A 65 21.02 -19.48 36.50
C GLN A 65 20.60 -19.73 35.05
N LYS A 66 21.10 -20.81 34.44
CA LYS A 66 20.72 -21.19 33.08
C LYS A 66 19.23 -21.52 32.96
N GLU A 67 18.66 -22.23 33.93
CA GLU A 67 17.22 -22.54 33.97
C GLU A 67 16.38 -21.26 34.11
N GLU A 68 16.81 -20.32 34.94
CA GLU A 68 16.17 -19.01 35.10
C GLU A 68 16.16 -18.21 33.78
N PHE A 69 17.32 -18.10 33.12
CA PHE A 69 17.39 -17.44 31.81
C PHE A 69 16.55 -18.15 30.76
N GLN A 70 16.48 -19.48 30.78
CA GLN A 70 15.65 -20.24 29.85
C GLN A 70 14.16 -19.91 30.04
N LEU A 71 13.69 -19.78 31.28
CA LEU A 71 12.32 -19.36 31.57
C LEU A 71 12.07 -17.92 31.11
N GLN A 72 13.00 -17.01 31.38
CA GLN A 72 12.89 -15.61 30.95
C GLN A 72 12.78 -15.48 29.43
N VAL A 73 13.62 -16.20 28.68
CA VAL A 73 13.57 -16.24 27.20
C VAL A 73 12.22 -16.79 26.71
N GLN A 74 11.66 -17.81 27.37
CA GLN A 74 10.35 -18.34 27.01
C GLN A 74 9.21 -17.34 27.24
N ILE A 75 9.27 -16.58 28.35
CA ILE A 75 8.28 -15.53 28.64
C ILE A 75 8.36 -14.43 27.58
N GLN A 76 9.57 -13.90 27.32
CA GLN A 76 9.77 -12.86 26.31
C GLN A 76 9.36 -13.32 24.91
N LYS A 77 9.63 -14.58 24.55
CA LYS A 77 9.17 -15.14 23.28
C LYS A 77 7.65 -15.08 23.14
N LYS A 78 6.90 -15.46 24.18
CA LYS A 78 5.43 -15.39 24.18
C LYS A 78 4.93 -13.94 24.07
N GLU A 79 5.60 -12.99 24.73
CA GLU A 79 5.26 -11.58 24.62
C GLU A 79 5.46 -11.05 23.19
N VAL A 80 6.58 -11.41 22.55
CA VAL A 80 6.84 -11.07 21.14
C VAL A 80 5.78 -11.65 20.22
N ASP A 81 5.39 -12.91 20.41
CA ASP A 81 4.35 -13.56 19.59
C ASP A 81 3.00 -12.82 19.73
N ASN A 82 2.62 -12.43 20.96
CA ASN A 82 1.39 -11.67 21.23
C ASN A 82 1.41 -10.26 20.60
N LEU A 83 2.56 -9.57 20.69
CA LEU A 83 2.73 -8.26 20.07
C LEU A 83 2.67 -8.36 18.54
N GLN A 84 3.26 -9.40 17.96
CA GLN A 84 3.23 -9.64 16.53
C GLN A 84 1.80 -9.85 16.03
N GLU A 85 0.95 -10.58 16.78
CA GLU A 85 -0.45 -10.74 16.41
C GLU A 85 -1.23 -9.43 16.49
N THR A 86 -1.01 -8.66 17.56
CA THR A 86 -1.62 -7.32 17.71
C THR A 86 -1.23 -6.38 16.57
N ILE A 87 0.03 -6.45 16.10
CA ILE A 87 0.51 -5.66 14.96
C ILE A 87 -0.20 -6.07 13.67
N LYS A 88 -0.41 -7.36 13.43
CA LYS A 88 -1.15 -7.84 12.25
C LYS A 88 -2.59 -7.34 12.26
N ASP A 89 -3.27 -7.42 13.39
CA ASP A 89 -4.65 -6.94 13.54
C ASP A 89 -4.76 -5.43 13.28
N LYS A 90 -3.85 -4.64 13.87
CA LYS A 90 -3.78 -3.19 13.63
C LYS A 90 -3.49 -2.87 12.17
N ALA A 91 -2.62 -3.64 11.51
CA ALA A 91 -2.31 -3.45 10.09
C ALA A 91 -3.52 -3.76 9.20
N LYS A 92 -4.33 -4.76 9.56
CA LYS A 92 -5.60 -5.05 8.87
C LYS A 92 -6.59 -3.90 9.04
N HIS A 93 -6.77 -3.42 10.27
CA HIS A 93 -7.68 -2.31 10.55
C HIS A 93 -7.27 -1.01 9.83
N LEU A 94 -5.97 -0.74 9.74
CA LEU A 94 -5.46 0.42 9.00
C LEU A 94 -5.79 0.34 7.49
N LYS A 95 -5.71 -0.86 6.89
CA LYS A 95 -6.10 -1.06 5.49
C LYS A 95 -7.59 -0.80 5.26
N GLU A 96 -8.44 -1.24 6.18
CA GLU A 96 -9.89 -1.00 6.14
C GLU A 96 -10.21 0.49 6.22
N LEU A 97 -9.66 1.19 7.22
CA LEU A 97 -9.81 2.64 7.37
C LEU A 97 -9.31 3.43 6.16
N LYS A 98 -8.20 3.00 5.56
CA LYS A 98 -7.69 3.61 4.33
C LYS A 98 -8.69 3.45 3.18
N GLY A 99 -9.31 2.27 3.06
CA GLY A 99 -10.37 2.00 2.10
C GLY A 99 -11.61 2.88 2.32
N GLU A 100 -12.08 2.99 3.55
CA GLU A 100 -13.20 3.87 3.92
C GLU A 100 -12.89 5.34 3.61
N ASN A 101 -11.66 5.80 3.91
CA ASN A 101 -11.24 7.17 3.62
C ASN A 101 -11.29 7.48 2.10
N TYR A 102 -10.85 6.55 1.25
CA TYR A 102 -10.99 6.71 -0.20
C TYR A 102 -12.45 6.80 -0.64
N GLN A 103 -13.33 5.96 -0.08
CA GLN A 103 -14.76 5.98 -0.39
C GLN A 103 -15.41 7.31 0.03
N LEU A 104 -15.08 7.80 1.23
CA LEU A 104 -15.56 9.08 1.74
C LEU A 104 -15.08 10.26 0.88
N ASN A 105 -13.81 10.28 0.48
CA ASN A 105 -13.28 11.32 -0.40
C ASN A 105 -13.98 11.31 -1.77
N ALA A 106 -14.24 10.13 -2.34
CA ALA A 106 -14.99 10.02 -3.59
C ALA A 106 -16.44 10.49 -3.44
N ALA A 107 -17.09 10.20 -2.31
CA ALA A 107 -18.44 10.68 -2.01
C ALA A 107 -18.48 12.20 -1.84
N LEU A 108 -17.49 12.78 -1.13
CA LEU A 108 -17.36 14.22 -0.94
C LEU A 108 -17.20 14.95 -2.28
N PHE A 109 -16.36 14.42 -3.17
CA PHE A 109 -16.17 14.99 -4.51
C PHE A 109 -17.47 14.98 -5.33
N LYS A 110 -18.21 13.85 -5.30
CA LYS A 110 -19.53 13.75 -5.95
C LYS A 110 -20.51 14.77 -5.38
N GLN A 111 -20.53 14.95 -4.06
CA GLN A 111 -21.40 15.94 -3.41
C GLN A 111 -21.05 17.36 -3.84
N GLN A 112 -19.77 17.71 -3.92
CA GLN A 112 -19.34 19.04 -4.39
C GLN A 112 -19.79 19.32 -5.83
N MET A 113 -19.71 18.33 -6.72
CA MET A 113 -20.19 18.47 -8.09
C MET A 113 -21.72 18.66 -8.14
N LEU A 114 -22.46 17.92 -7.32
CA LEU A 114 -23.91 18.06 -7.24
C LEU A 114 -24.30 19.45 -6.72
N ASN A 115 -23.60 19.96 -5.71
CA ASN A 115 -23.86 21.30 -5.17
C ASN A 115 -23.63 22.38 -6.24
N LYS A 116 -22.53 22.31 -7.00
CA LYS A 116 -22.28 23.23 -8.12
C LYS A 116 -23.40 23.20 -9.16
N PHE A 117 -23.84 22.01 -9.55
CA PHE A 117 -24.95 21.86 -10.49
C PHE A 117 -26.25 22.46 -9.94
N GLN A 118 -26.52 22.31 -8.64
CA GLN A 118 -27.68 22.93 -7.99
C GLN A 118 -27.58 24.46 -7.94
N GLU A 119 -26.40 25.01 -7.70
CA GLU A 119 -26.15 26.46 -7.74
C GLU A 119 -26.40 27.03 -9.16
N GLU A 120 -25.84 26.38 -10.18
CA GLU A 120 -26.05 26.74 -11.59
C GLU A 120 -27.54 26.65 -11.99
N GLN A 121 -28.23 25.59 -11.58
CA GLN A 121 -29.66 25.43 -11.82
C GLN A 121 -30.48 26.55 -11.14
N THR A 122 -30.11 26.92 -9.92
CA THR A 122 -30.80 27.99 -9.18
C THR A 122 -30.61 29.34 -9.88
N LEU A 123 -29.40 29.64 -10.35
CA LEU A 123 -29.12 30.86 -11.11
C LEU A 123 -29.92 30.90 -12.42
N ALA A 124 -29.93 29.79 -13.18
CA ALA A 124 -30.66 29.71 -14.44
C ALA A 124 -32.16 29.94 -14.24
N LEU A 125 -32.75 29.36 -13.19
CA LEU A 125 -34.17 29.57 -12.84
C LEU A 125 -34.46 31.04 -12.48
N GLN A 126 -33.56 31.71 -11.76
CA GLN A 126 -33.71 33.14 -11.47
C GLN A 126 -33.69 34.00 -12.74
N ILE A 127 -32.78 33.71 -13.67
CA ILE A 127 -32.69 34.41 -14.96
C ILE A 127 -33.97 34.22 -15.76
N LEU A 128 -34.43 32.97 -15.91
CA LEU A 128 -35.66 32.66 -16.63
C LEU A 128 -36.89 33.33 -16.03
N LYS A 129 -36.98 33.40 -14.70
CA LYS A 129 -38.07 34.10 -14.01
C LYS A 129 -38.06 35.59 -14.34
N LYS A 130 -36.90 36.25 -14.30
CA LYS A 130 -36.77 37.66 -14.66
C LYS A 130 -37.16 37.93 -16.11
N GLN A 131 -36.69 37.10 -17.04
CA GLN A 131 -37.03 37.22 -18.47
C GLN A 131 -38.54 37.02 -18.71
N LYS A 132 -39.16 36.08 -18.00
CA LYS A 132 -40.61 35.87 -18.05
C LYS A 132 -41.36 37.14 -17.60
N ASP A 133 -40.97 37.73 -16.48
CA ASP A 133 -41.62 38.93 -15.95
C ASP A 133 -41.47 40.13 -16.91
N GLU A 134 -40.28 40.29 -17.52
CA GLU A 134 -40.01 41.31 -18.54
C GLU A 134 -40.90 41.13 -19.78
N LEU A 135 -40.98 39.90 -20.32
CA LEU A 135 -41.84 39.57 -21.46
C LEU A 135 -43.32 39.75 -21.14
N GLU A 136 -43.77 39.39 -19.94
CA GLU A 136 -45.15 39.64 -19.51
C GLU A 136 -45.47 41.13 -19.42
N GLN A 137 -44.53 41.97 -18.96
CA GLN A 137 -44.70 43.42 -18.95
C GLN A 137 -44.75 44.01 -20.36
N GLU A 138 -43.86 43.58 -21.26
CA GLU A 138 -43.86 44.01 -22.65
C GLU A 138 -45.13 43.60 -23.38
N ASN A 139 -45.57 42.35 -23.19
CA ASN A 139 -46.81 41.84 -23.76
C ASN A 139 -48.02 42.66 -23.30
N LYS A 140 -48.12 43.02 -22.02
CA LYS A 140 -49.16 43.92 -21.50
C LYS A 140 -49.17 45.29 -22.18
N LYS A 141 -47.98 45.90 -22.38
CA LYS A 141 -47.86 47.20 -23.08
C LYS A 141 -48.32 47.10 -24.52
N LEU A 142 -47.87 46.07 -25.25
CA LEU A 142 -48.28 45.82 -26.63
C LEU A 142 -49.79 45.55 -26.74
N TRP A 143 -50.38 44.90 -25.74
CA TRP A 143 -51.83 44.70 -25.67
C TRP A 143 -52.58 46.03 -25.54
N GLN A 144 -52.13 46.92 -24.66
CA GLN A 144 -52.68 48.27 -24.51
C GLN A 144 -52.54 49.08 -25.80
N GLU A 145 -51.34 49.09 -26.40
CA GLU A 145 -51.10 49.81 -27.65
C GLU A 145 -51.98 49.26 -28.79
N ASN A 146 -52.15 47.94 -28.89
CA ASN A 146 -53.06 47.35 -29.88
C ASN A 146 -54.53 47.77 -29.67
N GLU A 147 -54.99 47.86 -28.42
CA GLU A 147 -56.34 48.36 -28.11
C GLU A 147 -56.49 49.85 -28.46
N ASP A 148 -55.50 50.68 -28.11
CA ASP A 148 -55.49 52.10 -28.45
C ASP A 148 -55.51 52.31 -29.97
N LEU A 149 -54.72 51.53 -30.72
CA LEU A 149 -54.73 51.55 -32.19
C LEU A 149 -56.07 51.09 -32.77
N ARG A 150 -56.72 50.08 -32.18
CA ARG A 150 -58.07 49.65 -32.57
C ARG A 150 -59.11 50.75 -32.32
N ALA A 151 -59.01 51.48 -31.22
CA ALA A 151 -59.89 52.61 -30.90
C ALA A 151 -59.65 53.83 -31.80
N THR A 152 -58.40 54.07 -32.21
CA THR A 152 -58.02 55.20 -33.08
C THR A 152 -58.26 54.91 -34.56
N ARG A 153 -58.42 53.64 -34.93
CA ARG A 153 -58.87 53.25 -36.27
C ARG A 153 -60.29 53.78 -36.45
N PRO A 154 -60.55 54.65 -37.45
CA PRO A 154 -61.92 54.99 -37.79
C PRO A 154 -62.63 53.67 -38.10
N GLU A 155 -63.80 53.45 -37.50
CA GLU A 155 -64.76 52.54 -38.10
C GLU A 155 -64.95 53.06 -39.52
N ILE A 156 -64.29 52.43 -40.48
CA ILE A 156 -64.86 52.35 -41.81
C ILE A 156 -66.12 51.53 -41.57
N HIS A 157 -67.17 52.21 -41.13
CA HIS A 157 -68.52 51.79 -41.35
C HIS A 157 -68.58 51.51 -42.84
N SER A 158 -68.43 50.24 -43.19
CA SER A 158 -68.92 49.76 -44.48
C SER A 158 -70.43 49.87 -44.37
N SER A 159 -70.91 51.11 -44.58
CA SER A 159 -72.30 51.41 -44.73
C SER A 159 -72.76 50.71 -45.99
N SER A 160 -73.59 49.70 -45.77
CA SER A 160 -74.64 49.19 -46.64
C SER A 160 -74.49 49.44 -48.15
N ALA A 161 -74.17 48.38 -48.88
CA ALA A 161 -74.79 48.15 -50.18
C ALA A 161 -75.17 46.67 -50.31
N ARG A 162 -76.33 46.33 -49.74
CA ARG A 162 -77.08 45.16 -50.23
C ARG A 162 -77.62 45.54 -51.60
N LEU A 163 -77.19 44.84 -52.66
CA LEU A 163 -78.03 44.15 -53.66
C LEU A 163 -77.17 43.57 -54.81
N PRO A 164 -77.70 42.60 -55.58
CA PRO A 164 -77.07 41.30 -55.79
C PRO A 164 -76.48 41.17 -57.20
N SER A 165 -75.47 40.32 -57.38
CA SER A 165 -75.27 39.62 -58.66
C SER A 165 -74.15 38.59 -58.56
N ARG A 166 -74.55 37.31 -58.52
CA ARG A 166 -74.10 36.28 -59.48
C ARG A 166 -72.58 36.12 -59.69
N SER A 167 -72.00 35.07 -59.11
CA SER A 167 -70.86 34.30 -59.67
C SER A 167 -71.22 33.79 -61.10
N PRO A 168 -70.30 33.41 -62.02
CA PRO A 168 -68.98 32.76 -61.83
C PRO A 168 -67.95 33.12 -62.97
N PRO A 169 -66.97 32.26 -63.40
CA PRO A 169 -65.87 31.55 -62.72
C PRO A 169 -64.47 31.87 -63.35
N ASN A 170 -63.40 31.25 -62.80
CA ASN A 170 -62.05 31.05 -63.38
C ASN A 170 -61.10 32.26 -63.41
N SER A 171 -59.79 32.16 -63.27
CA SER A 171 -58.88 31.07 -62.84
C SER A 171 -57.50 31.72 -62.67
N GLY A 172 -56.83 31.43 -61.56
CA GLY A 172 -55.38 31.32 -61.43
C GLY A 172 -54.49 32.49 -61.86
N LEU A 173 -54.31 33.49 -61.00
CA LEU A 173 -53.04 34.22 -60.94
C LEU A 173 -52.13 33.50 -59.93
N LEU A 174 -51.29 32.60 -60.44
CA LEU A 174 -50.20 31.99 -59.69
C LEU A 174 -49.08 33.02 -59.56
N PHE A 175 -49.07 33.76 -58.45
CA PHE A 175 -47.83 34.33 -57.94
C PHE A 175 -47.26 33.31 -56.95
N GLU A 176 -46.41 32.42 -57.46
CA GLU A 176 -45.71 31.45 -56.62
C GLU A 176 -44.77 32.18 -55.65
N ASN A 177 -44.85 31.78 -54.39
CA ASN A 177 -43.98 32.23 -53.33
C ASN A 177 -42.56 31.62 -53.53
N PRO A 178 -41.49 32.44 -53.62
CA PRO A 178 -40.11 31.94 -53.83
C PRO A 178 -39.56 31.06 -52.70
N TYR A 179 -40.28 30.90 -51.59
CA TYR A 179 -39.86 30.12 -50.43
C TYR A 179 -40.59 28.76 -50.28
N SER A 180 -41.31 28.30 -51.32
CA SER A 180 -42.01 27.00 -51.27
C SER A 180 -41.12 25.79 -51.57
N ALA A 181 -39.84 25.98 -51.94
CA ALA A 181 -38.86 24.91 -51.91
C ALA A 181 -38.44 24.67 -50.46
N SER A 182 -38.94 23.60 -49.86
CA SER A 182 -38.34 23.04 -48.65
C SER A 182 -36.85 22.89 -48.92
N PRO A 183 -35.94 23.43 -48.07
CA PRO A 183 -34.56 23.00 -48.16
C PRO A 183 -34.62 21.49 -47.93
N GLU A 184 -34.22 20.70 -48.92
CA GLU A 184 -33.61 19.41 -48.63
C GLU A 184 -32.43 19.74 -47.74
N ILE A 185 -32.69 19.75 -46.43
CA ILE A 185 -31.68 19.53 -45.43
C ILE A 185 -31.22 18.13 -45.78
N VAL A 186 -30.18 18.04 -46.62
CA VAL A 186 -29.26 16.91 -46.54
C VAL A 186 -28.92 16.88 -45.06
N GLN A 187 -29.50 15.92 -44.35
CA GLN A 187 -29.02 15.53 -43.04
C GLN A 187 -27.55 15.19 -43.28
N MET A 188 -26.67 16.17 -43.09
CA MET A 188 -25.32 15.85 -42.72
C MET A 188 -25.49 15.15 -41.39
N ASP A 189 -25.42 13.83 -41.45
CA ASP A 189 -25.20 12.98 -40.28
C ASP A 189 -24.21 13.73 -39.38
N PRO A 190 -24.48 13.89 -38.08
CA PRO A 190 -23.53 14.53 -37.18
C PRO A 190 -22.21 13.78 -37.36
N VAL A 191 -21.24 14.46 -37.96
CA VAL A 191 -19.92 13.91 -38.26
C VAL A 191 -19.41 13.33 -36.96
N SER A 192 -19.41 12.00 -36.86
CA SER A 192 -19.12 11.27 -35.63
C SER A 192 -17.61 11.32 -35.36
N LEU A 193 -17.10 12.51 -35.03
CA LEU A 193 -15.69 12.81 -34.83
C LEU A 193 -15.12 11.89 -33.74
N LYS A 194 -14.06 11.16 -34.08
CA LYS A 194 -13.30 10.38 -33.09
C LYS A 194 -12.46 11.32 -32.24
N LYS A 195 -12.65 11.26 -30.92
CA LYS A 195 -11.87 12.05 -29.95
C LYS A 195 -10.91 11.14 -29.20
N CYS A 196 -9.65 11.56 -29.06
CA CYS A 196 -8.71 10.87 -28.19
C CYS A 196 -9.15 11.02 -26.73
N PRO A 197 -9.26 9.93 -25.93
CA PRO A 197 -9.71 10.00 -24.55
C PRO A 197 -8.69 10.64 -23.60
N ILE A 198 -7.43 10.78 -24.03
CA ILE A 198 -6.32 11.27 -23.22
C ILE A 198 -6.12 12.79 -23.41
N CYS A 199 -5.84 13.23 -24.64
CA CYS A 199 -5.57 14.64 -24.93
C CYS A 199 -6.76 15.42 -25.51
N GLN A 200 -7.90 14.75 -25.72
CA GLN A 200 -9.13 15.33 -26.28
C GLN A 200 -8.99 15.91 -27.70
N GLU A 201 -7.90 15.59 -28.41
CA GLU A 201 -7.72 15.95 -29.81
C GLU A 201 -8.81 15.30 -30.68
N VAL A 202 -9.36 16.10 -31.60
CA VAL A 202 -10.50 15.74 -32.44
C VAL A 202 -9.98 15.35 -33.82
N PHE A 203 -10.24 14.11 -34.24
CA PHE A 203 -9.82 13.59 -35.53
C PHE A 203 -10.98 13.51 -36.53
N PRO A 204 -10.73 13.77 -37.83
CA PRO A 204 -11.73 13.58 -38.86
C PRO A 204 -11.99 12.08 -39.09
N ASN A 205 -13.19 11.73 -39.58
CA ASN A 205 -13.67 10.34 -39.63
C ASN A 205 -12.90 9.41 -40.58
N ASP A 206 -12.15 10.00 -41.51
CA ASP A 206 -11.31 9.32 -42.50
C ASP A 206 -9.91 8.99 -41.97
N ILE A 207 -9.59 9.35 -40.71
CA ILE A 207 -8.31 8.97 -40.12
C ILE A 207 -8.16 7.44 -40.12
N GLY A 208 -7.06 6.97 -40.70
CA GLY A 208 -6.73 5.55 -40.71
C GLY A 208 -6.66 5.02 -39.28
N GLN A 209 -7.29 3.87 -39.03
CA GLN A 209 -7.38 3.28 -37.69
C GLN A 209 -6.00 3.08 -37.04
N HIS A 210 -4.97 2.78 -37.84
CA HIS A 210 -3.59 2.70 -37.39
C HIS A 210 -3.03 4.04 -36.91
N GLN A 211 -3.35 5.15 -37.57
CA GLN A 211 -2.87 6.49 -37.18
C GLN A 211 -3.52 6.95 -35.87
N TYR A 212 -4.81 6.65 -35.70
CA TYR A 212 -5.51 6.92 -34.45
C TYR A 212 -4.97 6.09 -33.27
N LEU A 213 -4.70 4.79 -33.50
CA LEU A 213 -4.13 3.93 -32.47
C LEU A 213 -2.70 4.32 -32.11
N ASP A 214 -1.87 4.68 -33.09
CA ASP A 214 -0.50 5.15 -32.86
C ASP A 214 -0.48 6.47 -32.06
N HIS A 215 -1.42 7.37 -32.34
CA HIS A 215 -1.61 8.57 -31.53
C HIS A 215 -1.95 8.23 -30.07
N VAL A 216 -2.90 7.33 -29.82
CA VAL A 216 -3.28 6.92 -28.46
C VAL A 216 -2.11 6.23 -27.75
N GLN A 217 -1.38 5.36 -28.45
CA GLN A 217 -0.23 4.64 -27.90
C GLN A 217 0.92 5.60 -27.53
N ASN A 218 1.09 6.69 -28.27
CA ASN A 218 2.08 7.73 -27.97
C ASN A 218 1.81 8.51 -26.67
N HIS A 219 0.60 8.41 -26.11
CA HIS A 219 0.25 8.96 -24.80
C HIS A 219 0.47 7.98 -23.65
N ILE A 220 0.89 6.74 -23.92
CA ILE A 220 1.08 5.73 -22.88
C ILE A 220 2.57 5.48 -22.69
N LEU A 221 3.04 5.61 -21.45
CA LEU A 221 4.39 5.29 -21.00
C LEU A 221 4.37 3.96 -20.26
N ASP A 222 5.00 2.95 -20.83
CA ASP A 222 5.09 1.62 -20.23
C ASP A 222 6.35 1.50 -19.37
N CYS A 223 6.20 1.04 -18.13
CA CYS A 223 7.35 0.79 -17.27
C CYS A 223 8.10 -0.48 -17.75
N PRO A 224 9.43 -0.44 -17.93
CA PRO A 224 10.19 -1.60 -18.38
C PRO A 224 10.45 -2.64 -17.28
N TYR A 225 10.18 -2.30 -16.01
CA TYR A 225 10.44 -3.15 -14.85
C TYR A 225 9.18 -3.82 -14.30
N CYS A 226 8.01 -3.27 -14.60
CA CYS A 226 6.74 -3.90 -14.26
C CYS A 226 5.68 -3.55 -15.32
N ASN A 227 4.66 -4.38 -15.49
CA ASN A 227 3.64 -4.22 -16.53
C ASN A 227 2.64 -3.08 -16.23
N LYS A 228 3.09 -1.97 -15.62
CA LYS A 228 2.29 -0.77 -15.35
C LYS A 228 2.46 0.23 -16.48
N THR A 229 1.35 0.80 -16.89
CA THR A 229 1.24 1.80 -17.95
C THR A 229 0.80 3.12 -17.34
N PHE A 230 1.39 4.23 -17.80
CA PHE A 230 1.14 5.57 -17.29
C PHE A 230 0.75 6.50 -18.43
N ASP A 231 -0.03 7.54 -18.13
CA ASP A 231 -0.28 8.60 -19.11
C ASP A 231 0.98 9.47 -19.25
N LYS A 232 1.29 9.90 -20.47
CA LYS A 232 2.39 10.81 -20.78
C LYS A 232 2.20 12.18 -20.14
N SER A 233 0.95 12.56 -19.85
CA SER A 233 0.60 13.75 -19.07
C SER A 233 1.12 13.65 -17.63
N ASP A 234 1.21 12.43 -17.09
CA ASP A 234 1.67 12.11 -15.74
C ASP A 234 3.16 11.70 -15.72
N LYS A 235 3.98 12.36 -16.53
CA LYS A 235 5.41 12.04 -16.66
C LYS A 235 6.15 11.98 -15.31
N GLN A 236 5.83 12.89 -14.39
CA GLN A 236 6.45 12.91 -13.06
C GLN A 236 6.15 11.64 -12.26
N VAL A 237 4.92 11.13 -12.33
CA VAL A 237 4.52 9.90 -11.63
C VAL A 237 5.24 8.68 -12.23
N TYR A 238 5.38 8.66 -13.56
CA TYR A 238 6.16 7.64 -14.26
C TYR A 238 7.64 7.67 -13.82
N ASP A 239 8.27 8.85 -13.81
CA ASP A 239 9.69 9.01 -13.45
C ASP A 239 9.94 8.58 -11.98
N ASP A 240 9.07 8.99 -11.05
CA ASP A 240 9.12 8.60 -9.63
C ASP A 240 8.94 7.08 -9.47
N HIS A 241 8.01 6.48 -10.21
CA HIS A 241 7.76 5.04 -10.20
C HIS A 241 8.97 4.23 -10.69
N VAL A 242 9.58 4.66 -11.79
CA VAL A 242 10.80 4.03 -12.34
C VAL A 242 11.97 4.20 -11.37
N PHE A 243 12.06 5.34 -10.70
CA PHE A 243 13.10 5.59 -9.70
C PHE A 243 12.99 4.65 -8.49
N CYS A 244 11.79 4.37 -7.98
CA CYS A 244 11.58 3.40 -6.91
C CYS A 244 12.13 2.00 -7.27
N HIS A 245 11.92 1.53 -8.50
CA HIS A 245 12.49 0.27 -8.96
C HIS A 245 14.02 0.25 -8.95
N ARG A 246 14.68 1.39 -9.16
CA ARG A 246 16.15 1.50 -9.09
C ARG A 246 16.67 1.49 -7.66
N LEU A 247 15.90 2.02 -6.71
CA LEU A 247 16.25 1.99 -5.29
C LEU A 247 16.05 0.62 -4.67
N ASP A 248 15.01 -0.12 -5.08
CA ASP A 248 14.73 -1.48 -4.58
C ASP A 248 15.76 -2.52 -5.08
N GLN A 249 16.62 -2.17 -6.04
CA GLN A 249 17.69 -3.02 -6.58
C GLN A 249 19.09 -2.67 -6.03
N ALA A 250 19.20 -1.69 -5.14
CA ALA A 250 20.44 -1.28 -4.46
C ALA A 250 20.50 -1.82 -3.02
#